data_AF-P25886-F1
#
_entry.id   AF-P25886-F1
#
_cell.length_a   1.000
_cell.length_b   1.000
_cell.length_c   1.000
_cell.angle_alpha   90.00
_cell.angle_beta   90.00
_cell.angle_gamma   90.00
#
_symmetry.space_group_name_H-M   'P 1'
#
loop_
_entity.id
_entity.type
_entity.pdbx_description
1 polymer ?
#
loop_
_entity_poly.entity_id
_entity_poly.type
_entity_poly.pdbx_seq_one_letter_code
_entity_poly.pdbx_strand_id
1 'polypeptide(L)'
;MAKSKNHTTHNQSRKWHRNGIKKPRSQRYESLKGVDPKFLRNMRFAKKHNKKGLKKMQANNAKAVSARAEAIKALVKPQAVKPKMPKGSSRKLSRLAFIAHPKLGKKIRSYMAKGRRLCQPKPKVQTKAEAKAPAKAQAKAPAQAPKGAQAPVKAP
;
A
#
# COMPACT_ATOMS: atom_id res chain seq x y z
N MET A 1 77.76 24.40 25.83
CA MET A 1 76.31 24.47 25.47
C MET A 1 75.58 23.28 26.09
N ALA A 2 74.32 23.47 26.51
CA ALA A 2 73.42 22.35 26.78
C ALA A 2 72.80 21.83 25.48
N LYS A 3 72.60 20.51 25.35
CA LYS A 3 71.97 19.89 24.17
C LYS A 3 70.47 19.72 24.39
N SER A 4 69.66 20.04 23.40
CA SER A 4 68.20 19.81 23.38
C SER A 4 67.82 18.58 22.52
N LYS A 5 66.54 18.18 22.56
CA LYS A 5 66.02 17.09 21.71
C LYS A 5 65.77 17.58 20.28
N ASN A 6 66.26 16.84 19.28
CA ASN A 6 66.22 17.27 17.88
C ASN A 6 64.84 17.13 17.20
N HIS A 7 64.06 16.08 17.52
CA HIS A 7 62.78 15.82 16.88
C HIS A 7 61.84 14.98 17.78
N THR A 8 60.52 15.19 17.68
CA THR A 8 59.54 14.25 18.25
C THR A 8 58.13 14.35 17.65
N THR A 9 57.55 13.21 17.32
CA THR A 9 56.13 13.05 16.95
C THR A 9 55.22 12.76 18.17
N HIS A 10 55.75 12.89 19.40
CA HIS A 10 54.95 12.75 20.61
C HIS A 10 53.80 13.78 20.64
N ASN A 11 52.63 13.36 21.13
CA ASN A 11 51.39 14.15 21.18
C ASN A 11 50.82 14.63 19.83
N GLN A 12 51.46 14.41 18.68
CA GLN A 12 50.96 14.89 17.37
C GLN A 12 49.64 14.19 16.99
N SER A 13 49.60 12.85 17.03
CA SER A 13 48.39 12.07 16.76
C SER A 13 47.23 12.46 17.68
N ARG A 14 47.48 12.69 18.98
CA ARG A 14 46.44 13.14 19.93
C ARG A 14 45.85 14.49 19.53
N LYS A 15 46.67 15.45 19.06
CA LYS A 15 46.19 16.73 18.54
C LYS A 15 45.35 16.57 17.28
N TRP A 16 45.79 15.78 16.30
CA TRP A 16 45.03 15.52 15.07
C TRP A 16 43.67 14.88 15.34
N HIS A 17 43.58 13.99 16.33
CA HIS A 17 42.34 13.31 16.69
C HIS A 17 41.40 14.11 17.58
N ARG A 18 41.83 15.20 18.26
CA ARG A 18 40.92 16.04 19.09
C ARG A 18 39.69 16.51 18.32
N ASN A 19 39.87 16.94 17.06
CA ASN A 19 38.77 17.38 16.19
C ASN A 19 38.35 16.29 15.18
N GLY A 20 39.09 15.17 15.15
CA GLY A 20 38.98 14.08 14.20
C GLY A 20 39.52 14.42 12.80
N ILE A 21 40.30 13.51 12.21
CA ILE A 21 40.80 13.65 10.84
C ILE A 21 39.61 13.48 9.87
N LYS A 22 39.13 14.59 9.31
CA LYS A 22 37.98 14.57 8.39
C LYS A 22 38.42 14.14 6.99
N LYS A 23 37.68 13.21 6.39
CA LYS A 23 37.80 12.87 4.97
C LYS A 23 37.29 14.05 4.11
N PRO A 24 37.84 14.29 2.91
CA PRO A 24 37.32 15.31 2.00
C PRO A 24 35.85 15.04 1.66
N ARG A 25 35.08 16.10 1.43
CA ARG A 25 33.65 15.98 1.11
C ARG A 25 33.47 15.53 -0.34
N SER A 26 32.91 14.34 -0.52
CA SER A 26 32.46 13.88 -1.84
C SER A 26 31.24 14.68 -2.32
N GLN A 27 31.19 14.95 -3.63
CA GLN A 27 30.15 15.73 -4.29
C GLN A 27 29.71 15.06 -5.60
N ARG A 28 28.42 15.15 -5.96
CA ARG A 28 27.87 14.45 -7.15
C ARG A 28 28.51 14.89 -8.47
N TYR A 29 28.93 16.14 -8.57
CA TYR A 29 29.54 16.73 -9.76
C TYR A 29 30.84 17.43 -9.35
N GLU A 30 31.97 16.82 -9.68
CA GLU A 30 33.30 17.39 -9.46
C GLU A 30 33.72 18.30 -10.62
N SER A 31 34.78 19.10 -10.41
CA SER A 31 35.30 19.99 -11.46
C SER A 31 36.05 19.21 -12.53
N LEU A 32 35.82 19.52 -13.80
CA LEU A 32 36.54 18.92 -14.95
C LEU A 32 37.92 19.57 -15.19
N LYS A 33 38.62 19.99 -14.12
CA LYS A 33 39.97 20.56 -14.18
C LYS A 33 40.98 19.42 -14.38
N GLY A 34 41.88 19.55 -15.35
CA GLY A 34 42.87 18.51 -15.69
C GLY A 34 42.41 17.49 -16.73
N VAL A 35 41.16 17.58 -17.21
CA VAL A 35 40.67 16.76 -18.34
C VAL A 35 41.25 17.28 -19.67
N ASP A 36 41.55 16.37 -20.60
CA ASP A 36 42.10 16.69 -21.93
C ASP A 36 41.40 17.89 -22.62
N PRO A 37 42.16 18.94 -23.01
CA PRO A 37 41.62 20.08 -23.74
C PRO A 37 40.89 19.74 -25.04
N LYS A 38 41.34 18.72 -25.79
CA LYS A 38 40.71 18.34 -27.07
C LYS A 38 39.30 17.77 -26.83
N PHE A 39 39.15 16.86 -25.87
CA PHE A 39 37.87 16.36 -25.38
C PHE A 39 36.99 17.48 -24.82
N LEU A 40 37.53 18.37 -23.96
CA LEU A 40 36.77 19.46 -23.36
C LEU A 40 36.21 20.43 -24.42
N ARG A 41 36.96 20.71 -25.50
CA ARG A 41 36.46 21.51 -26.63
C ARG A 41 35.26 20.84 -27.30
N ASN A 42 35.35 19.56 -27.66
CA ASN A 42 34.25 18.82 -28.26
C ASN A 42 33.00 18.78 -27.34
N MET A 43 33.18 18.44 -26.06
CA MET A 43 32.09 18.40 -25.09
C MET A 43 31.39 19.77 -24.94
N ARG A 44 32.14 20.88 -25.01
CA ARG A 44 31.57 22.25 -25.00
C ARG A 44 30.73 22.51 -26.26
N PHE A 45 31.17 22.10 -27.44
CA PHE A 45 30.37 22.22 -28.67
C PHE A 45 29.11 21.36 -28.63
N ALA A 46 29.19 20.10 -28.17
CA ALA A 46 28.00 19.25 -27.99
C ALA A 46 26.97 19.93 -27.06
N LYS A 47 27.42 20.44 -25.90
CA LYS A 47 26.56 21.19 -24.97
C LYS A 47 25.98 22.47 -25.59
N LYS A 48 26.75 23.20 -26.41
CA LYS A 48 26.30 24.41 -27.13
C LYS A 48 25.14 24.12 -28.10
N HIS A 49 25.17 22.98 -28.80
CA HIS A 49 24.23 22.69 -29.90
C HIS A 49 23.05 21.77 -29.54
N ASN A 50 22.96 21.27 -28.29
CA ASN A 50 21.85 20.44 -27.81
C ASN A 50 20.44 21.02 -28.10
N LYS A 51 20.28 22.35 -28.12
CA LYS A 51 19.00 23.02 -28.45
C LYS A 51 18.45 22.64 -29.83
N LYS A 52 19.31 22.31 -30.81
CA LYS A 52 18.91 21.96 -32.19
C LYS A 52 18.02 20.70 -32.26
N GLY A 53 18.21 19.75 -31.33
CA GLY A 53 17.44 18.49 -31.28
C GLY A 53 16.13 18.56 -30.50
N LEU A 54 15.82 19.68 -29.83
CA LEU A 54 14.80 19.74 -28.79
C LEU A 54 13.39 19.33 -29.25
N LYS A 55 12.94 19.80 -30.42
CA LYS A 55 11.62 19.44 -30.98
C LYS A 55 11.50 17.92 -31.25
N LYS A 56 12.57 17.29 -31.76
CA LYS A 56 12.60 15.84 -32.02
C LYS A 56 12.57 15.04 -30.71
N MET A 57 13.32 15.49 -29.70
CA MET A 57 13.33 14.89 -28.36
C MET A 57 11.96 14.97 -27.69
N GLN A 58 11.30 16.14 -27.72
CA GLN A 58 9.95 16.31 -27.16
C GLN A 58 8.93 15.39 -27.83
N ALA A 59 8.92 15.30 -29.17
CA ALA A 59 8.02 14.42 -29.90
C ALA A 59 8.26 12.93 -29.60
N ASN A 60 9.53 12.50 -29.47
CA ASN A 60 9.85 11.13 -29.07
C ASN A 60 9.42 10.81 -27.63
N ASN A 61 9.70 11.72 -26.69
CA ASN A 61 9.29 11.58 -25.29
C ASN A 61 7.75 11.53 -25.16
N ALA A 62 7.02 12.36 -25.92
CA ALA A 62 5.56 12.32 -25.94
C ALA A 62 5.02 10.96 -26.40
N LYS A 63 5.58 10.38 -27.48
CA LYS A 63 5.25 9.02 -27.94
C LYS A 63 5.57 7.95 -26.89
N ALA A 64 6.69 8.08 -26.18
CA ALA A 64 7.04 7.15 -25.10
C ALA A 64 6.09 7.25 -23.89
N VAL A 65 5.63 8.46 -23.55
CA VAL A 65 4.64 8.69 -22.49
C VAL A 65 3.27 8.16 -22.89
N SER A 66 2.82 8.38 -24.13
CA SER A 66 1.53 7.84 -24.60
C SER A 66 1.53 6.32 -24.63
N ALA A 67 2.59 5.67 -25.13
CA ALA A 67 2.72 4.22 -25.11
C ALA A 67 2.71 3.63 -23.68
N ARG A 68 3.34 4.31 -22.71
CA ARG A 68 3.27 3.93 -21.28
C ARG A 68 1.86 4.11 -20.72
N ALA A 69 1.16 5.17 -21.06
CA ALA A 69 -0.22 5.40 -20.64
C ALA A 69 -1.17 4.34 -21.21
N GLU A 70 -0.98 3.95 -22.47
CA GLU A 70 -1.72 2.85 -23.10
C GLU A 70 -1.43 1.50 -22.45
N ALA A 71 -0.16 1.19 -22.14
CA ALA A 71 0.21 -0.03 -21.41
C ALA A 71 -0.43 -0.09 -20.01
N ILE A 72 -0.44 1.02 -19.26
CA ILE A 72 -1.13 1.11 -17.96
C ILE A 72 -2.65 0.94 -18.14
N LYS A 73 -3.25 1.59 -19.15
CA LYS A 73 -4.69 1.46 -19.46
C LYS A 73 -5.06 0.04 -19.90
N ALA A 74 -4.15 -0.67 -20.58
CA ALA A 74 -4.30 -2.07 -20.97
C ALA A 74 -4.17 -3.03 -19.78
N LEU A 75 -3.36 -2.70 -18.77
CA LEU A 75 -3.28 -3.47 -17.52
C LEU A 75 -4.52 -3.24 -16.62
N VAL A 76 -5.06 -2.02 -16.59
CA VAL A 76 -6.29 -1.67 -15.85
C VAL A 76 -7.54 -2.26 -16.49
N LYS A 77 -7.53 -2.48 -17.83
CA LYS A 77 -8.57 -3.27 -18.51
C LYS A 77 -8.27 -4.77 -18.33
N PRO A 78 -9.03 -5.52 -17.52
CA PRO A 78 -8.77 -6.95 -17.39
C PRO A 78 -9.10 -7.67 -18.70
N GLN A 79 -8.08 -8.01 -19.50
CA GLN A 79 -8.24 -9.09 -20.46
C GLN A 79 -8.59 -10.36 -19.69
N ALA A 80 -9.68 -11.02 -20.08
CA ALA A 80 -10.36 -12.05 -19.29
C ALA A 80 -9.63 -13.41 -19.27
N VAL A 81 -8.31 -13.39 -19.04
CA VAL A 81 -7.52 -14.58 -18.72
C VAL A 81 -7.98 -15.07 -17.36
N LYS A 82 -8.93 -16.02 -17.36
CA LYS A 82 -9.47 -16.65 -16.15
C LYS A 82 -8.30 -17.15 -15.30
N PRO A 83 -8.06 -16.59 -14.10
CA PRO A 83 -6.99 -17.09 -13.26
C PRO A 83 -7.35 -18.52 -12.86
N LYS A 84 -6.52 -19.48 -13.25
CA LYS A 84 -6.66 -20.91 -12.90
C LYS A 84 -6.26 -21.10 -11.43
N MET A 85 -7.02 -20.48 -10.54
CA MET A 85 -6.78 -20.53 -9.10
C MET A 85 -6.95 -21.96 -8.61
N PRO A 86 -5.94 -22.57 -7.95
CA PRO A 86 -6.17 -23.81 -7.22
C PRO A 86 -7.22 -23.54 -6.14
N LYS A 87 -8.17 -24.48 -5.94
CA LYS A 87 -9.19 -24.40 -4.89
C LYS A 87 -8.56 -24.62 -3.51
N GLY A 88 -7.84 -23.60 -3.02
CA GLY A 88 -6.93 -23.69 -1.88
C GLY A 88 -7.52 -23.29 -0.53
N SER A 89 -7.38 -24.20 0.45
CA SER A 89 -7.81 -24.10 1.86
C SER A 89 -9.33 -24.12 2.11
N SER A 90 -9.73 -24.83 3.17
CA SER A 90 -11.13 -24.83 3.60
C SER A 90 -11.52 -23.47 4.18
N ARG A 91 -12.76 -23.03 3.94
CA ARG A 91 -13.30 -21.74 4.46
C ARG A 91 -13.24 -21.63 5.99
N LYS A 92 -13.13 -22.76 6.71
CA LYS A 92 -12.92 -22.80 8.16
C LYS A 92 -11.50 -22.34 8.53
N LEU A 93 -10.46 -22.83 7.84
CA LEU A 93 -9.07 -22.48 8.09
C LEU A 93 -8.79 -21.00 7.78
N SER A 94 -9.25 -20.49 6.64
CA SER A 94 -9.08 -19.06 6.30
C SER A 94 -9.81 -18.12 7.26
N ARG A 95 -11.00 -18.52 7.76
CA ARG A 95 -11.69 -17.80 8.85
C ARG A 95 -10.88 -17.79 10.14
N LEU A 96 -10.32 -18.92 10.57
CA LEU A 96 -9.51 -18.99 11.79
C LEU A 96 -8.23 -18.15 11.67
N ALA A 97 -7.55 -18.21 10.52
CA ALA A 97 -6.40 -17.36 10.23
C ALA A 97 -6.78 -15.87 10.34
N PHE A 98 -7.88 -15.43 9.71
CA PHE A 98 -8.33 -14.04 9.81
C PHE A 98 -8.65 -13.60 11.25
N ILE A 99 -9.27 -14.47 12.05
CA ILE A 99 -9.55 -14.21 13.48
C ILE A 99 -8.25 -14.13 14.30
N ALA A 100 -7.22 -14.91 13.96
CA ALA A 100 -5.92 -14.88 14.62
C ALA A 100 -5.08 -13.63 14.28
N HIS A 101 -5.21 -13.07 13.06
CA HIS A 101 -4.40 -11.93 12.61
C HIS A 101 -4.45 -10.75 13.61
N PRO A 102 -3.31 -10.21 14.08
CA PRO A 102 -3.28 -9.25 15.18
C PRO A 102 -4.06 -7.97 14.87
N LYS A 103 -3.89 -7.42 13.66
CA LYS A 103 -4.59 -6.22 13.18
C LYS A 103 -6.04 -6.53 12.73
N LEU A 104 -6.20 -7.41 11.75
CA LEU A 104 -7.50 -7.68 11.08
C LEU A 104 -8.54 -8.33 12.01
N GLY A 105 -8.11 -9.29 12.84
CA GLY A 105 -9.00 -10.02 13.75
C GLY A 105 -9.40 -9.24 15.01
N LYS A 106 -8.82 -8.07 15.29
CA LYS A 106 -9.01 -7.33 16.55
C LYS A 106 -10.49 -7.07 16.87
N LYS A 107 -11.27 -6.59 15.90
CA LYS A 107 -12.71 -6.29 16.09
C LYS A 107 -13.50 -7.57 16.37
N ILE A 108 -13.25 -8.66 15.64
CA ILE A 108 -13.94 -9.95 15.82
C ILE A 108 -13.60 -10.56 17.19
N ARG A 109 -12.31 -10.62 17.57
CA ARG A 109 -11.90 -11.11 18.90
C ARG A 109 -12.57 -10.31 20.03
N SER A 110 -12.66 -8.98 19.88
CA SER A 110 -13.36 -8.14 20.86
C SER A 110 -14.87 -8.41 20.95
N TYR A 111 -15.54 -8.68 19.82
CA TYR A 111 -16.95 -9.07 19.79
C TYR A 111 -17.17 -10.44 20.44
N MET A 112 -16.33 -11.44 20.14
CA MET A 112 -16.41 -12.76 20.77
C MET A 112 -16.14 -12.68 22.28
N ALA A 113 -15.24 -11.80 22.74
CA ALA A 113 -15.02 -11.53 24.15
C ALA A 113 -16.24 -10.86 24.83
N LYS A 114 -16.91 -9.92 24.15
CA LYS A 114 -18.17 -9.33 24.64
C LYS A 114 -19.29 -10.36 24.78
N GLY A 115 -19.51 -11.19 23.76
CA GLY A 115 -20.53 -12.25 23.78
C GLY A 115 -20.29 -13.29 24.90
N ARG A 116 -19.04 -13.55 25.28
CA ARG A 116 -18.70 -14.41 26.43
C ARG A 116 -18.95 -13.75 27.79
N ARG A 117 -18.98 -12.41 27.89
CA ARG A 117 -19.31 -11.69 29.13
C ARG A 117 -20.79 -11.36 29.27
N LEU A 118 -21.50 -11.19 28.16
CA LEU A 118 -22.90 -10.76 28.13
C LEU A 118 -23.86 -11.95 28.06
N CYS A 119 -23.82 -12.84 29.06
CA CYS A 119 -24.90 -13.81 29.27
C CYS A 119 -26.01 -13.15 30.10
N GLN A 120 -26.84 -12.34 29.44
CA GLN A 120 -28.04 -11.75 30.05
C GLN A 120 -29.23 -12.69 29.81
N PRO A 121 -29.77 -13.38 30.83
CA PRO A 121 -30.98 -14.17 30.66
C PRO A 121 -32.14 -13.22 30.35
N LYS A 122 -32.87 -13.46 29.25
CA LYS A 122 -34.12 -12.74 28.97
C LYS A 122 -35.10 -12.99 30.13
N PRO A 123 -35.62 -11.94 30.80
CA PRO A 123 -36.65 -12.15 31.83
C PRO A 123 -37.92 -12.67 31.16
N LYS A 124 -38.31 -13.90 31.50
CA LYS A 124 -39.62 -14.45 31.15
C LYS A 124 -40.64 -13.88 32.13
N VAL A 125 -41.35 -12.83 31.73
CA VAL A 125 -42.57 -12.37 32.41
C VAL A 125 -43.57 -13.53 32.40
N GLN A 126 -43.94 -14.02 33.58
CA GLN A 126 -44.93 -15.09 33.74
C GLN A 126 -46.31 -14.45 33.83
N THR A 127 -47.07 -14.49 32.73
CA THR A 127 -48.48 -14.07 32.71
C THR A 127 -49.38 -15.30 32.64
N LYS A 128 -50.34 -15.38 33.58
CA LYS A 128 -51.34 -16.44 33.73
C LYS A 128 -52.11 -16.74 32.43
N ALA A 129 -52.44 -18.02 32.22
CA ALA A 129 -53.82 -18.48 31.93
C ALA A 129 -53.91 -20.01 32.03
N GLU A 130 -54.93 -20.52 32.72
CA GLU A 130 -55.29 -21.94 32.78
C GLU A 130 -56.22 -22.33 31.62
N ALA A 131 -56.18 -23.61 31.21
CA ALA A 131 -57.25 -24.39 30.57
C ALA A 131 -57.86 -23.84 29.23
N LYS A 132 -58.44 -24.64 28.33
CA LYS A 132 -58.99 -26.00 28.42
C LYS A 132 -59.16 -26.60 26.99
N ALA A 133 -59.01 -27.92 26.88
CA ALA A 133 -59.55 -28.83 25.84
C ALA A 133 -59.20 -28.64 24.32
N PRO A 134 -58.88 -29.73 23.59
CA PRO A 134 -58.72 -29.73 22.13
C PRO A 134 -59.95 -30.32 21.39
N ALA A 135 -60.34 -29.75 20.25
CA ALA A 135 -61.32 -30.36 19.34
C ALA A 135 -61.08 -30.06 17.85
N LYS A 136 -60.75 -31.12 17.12
CA LYS A 136 -61.01 -31.42 15.69
C LYS A 136 -61.35 -30.28 14.69
N ALA A 137 -60.38 -30.03 13.81
CA ALA A 137 -60.42 -30.39 12.38
C ALA A 137 -61.26 -29.60 11.33
N GLN A 138 -60.69 -29.58 10.12
CA GLN A 138 -61.27 -29.38 8.78
C GLN A 138 -61.39 -27.95 8.18
N ALA A 139 -60.47 -27.70 7.24
CA ALA A 139 -60.72 -27.46 5.81
C ALA A 139 -61.01 -26.04 5.25
N LYS A 140 -60.16 -25.65 4.28
CA LYS A 140 -60.39 -24.71 3.14
C LYS A 140 -60.63 -23.22 3.55
N ALA A 141 -60.28 -22.20 2.77
CA ALA A 141 -59.75 -22.05 1.40
C ALA A 141 -58.78 -20.83 1.32
N PRO A 142 -58.06 -20.58 0.19
CA PRO A 142 -56.99 -19.57 0.12
C PRO A 142 -57.42 -18.21 -0.48
N ALA A 143 -57.14 -17.12 0.23
CA ALA A 143 -57.18 -15.71 -0.24
C ALA A 143 -56.45 -14.83 0.81
N GLN A 144 -55.80 -13.68 0.55
CA GLN A 144 -55.41 -12.95 -0.67
C GLN A 144 -53.92 -12.49 -0.53
N ALA A 145 -53.42 -11.63 -1.43
CA ALA A 145 -52.14 -10.90 -1.29
C ALA A 145 -52.34 -9.38 -1.35
N PRO A 146 -51.64 -8.56 -0.54
CA PRO A 146 -51.65 -7.10 -0.67
C PRO A 146 -50.64 -6.62 -1.73
N LYS A 147 -51.12 -5.87 -2.73
CA LYS A 147 -50.29 -5.02 -3.61
C LYS A 147 -49.84 -3.77 -2.83
N GLY A 148 -48.67 -3.21 -3.15
CA GLY A 148 -48.40 -1.79 -2.90
C GLY A 148 -46.95 -1.40 -2.64
N ALA A 149 -46.24 -0.96 -3.70
CA ALA A 149 -45.31 0.18 -3.74
C ALA A 149 -44.50 0.16 -5.04
N GLN A 150 -44.81 1.05 -5.98
CA GLN A 150 -44.04 1.26 -7.21
C GLN A 150 -43.15 2.49 -7.08
N ALA A 151 -41.92 2.41 -7.59
CA ALA A 151 -41.20 3.53 -8.22
C ALA A 151 -39.92 3.01 -8.90
N PRO A 152 -39.77 3.24 -10.22
CA PRO A 152 -38.52 3.85 -10.67
C PRO A 152 -38.77 4.93 -11.73
N VAL A 153 -38.17 6.10 -11.54
CA VAL A 153 -38.21 7.19 -12.53
C VAL A 153 -36.91 7.18 -13.35
N LYS A 154 -37.05 7.12 -14.67
CA LYS A 154 -36.04 7.56 -15.64
C LYS A 154 -36.68 8.64 -16.51
N ALA A 155 -35.90 9.70 -16.76
CA ALA A 155 -36.22 10.77 -17.70
C ALA A 155 -35.59 10.46 -19.08
N PRO A 156 -35.89 11.23 -20.15
CA PRO A 156 -35.53 10.87 -21.53
C PRO A 156 -34.02 10.94 -21.83
#